data_AF-A0A7T7KMV0-F1
#
_entry.id   AF-A0A7T7KMV0-F1
#
_cell.length_a   1.000
_cell.length_b   1.000
_cell.length_c   1.000
_cell.angle_alpha   90.00
_cell.angle_beta   90.00
_cell.angle_gamma   90.00
#
_symmetry.space_group_name_H-M   'P 1'
#
loop_
_entity.id
_entity.type
_entity.pdbx_description
1 polymer ?
#
loop_
_entity_poly.entity_id
_entity_poly.type
_entity_poly.pdbx_seq_one_letter_code
_entity_poly.pdbx_strand_id
1 'polypeptide(L)'
;MAEQEHIPKTAAPRPGVSYLEWGAIFGGAAVAGALATVLSQFGAGIGLAASDAQPTQDGLSWALFLIGLWLILVAFASASAGGYVAGRMRSHFGDGTADESEFRDGIHGIVVWALSTLALGAGAALISAISSLGASSASGEMTDEMMRMAQNASVITAFGSAAGAILGAAGAWFAGVAGGKHRDEGLSVHSFVPAALRRKA
;
A
#
# COMPACT_ATOMS: atom_id res chain seq x y z
N MET A 1 46.75 19.52 17.70
CA MET A 1 46.03 19.67 16.41
C MET A 1 44.58 19.35 16.71
N ALA A 2 43.73 20.38 16.82
CA ALA A 2 42.32 20.18 17.11
C ALA A 2 41.62 19.75 15.82
N GLU A 3 41.04 18.57 15.83
CA GLU A 3 40.17 18.05 14.79
C GLU A 3 38.99 19.00 14.66
N GLN A 4 38.92 19.75 13.56
CA GLN A 4 37.74 20.55 13.26
C GLN A 4 36.62 19.57 12.92
N GLU A 5 35.78 19.31 13.92
CA GLU A 5 34.48 18.66 13.76
C GLU A 5 33.71 19.44 12.69
N HIS A 6 33.67 18.88 11.47
CA HIS A 6 32.91 19.43 10.37
C HIS A 6 31.44 19.17 10.66
N ILE A 7 30.84 20.01 11.51
CA ILE A 7 29.39 20.02 11.72
C ILE A 7 28.80 20.48 10.38
N PRO A 8 28.09 19.60 9.64
CA PRO A 8 27.46 20.02 8.40
C PRO A 8 26.46 21.12 8.75
N LYS A 9 26.69 22.33 8.22
CA LYS A 9 25.80 23.46 8.43
C LYS A 9 24.51 23.20 7.64
N THR A 10 23.49 22.68 8.32
CA THR A 10 22.13 22.66 7.80
C THR A 10 21.66 24.08 7.56
N ALA A 11 21.13 24.37 6.37
CA ALA A 11 20.50 25.66 6.11
C ALA A 11 19.28 25.83 7.04
N ALA A 12 19.02 27.05 7.48
CA ALA A 12 17.86 27.33 8.33
C ALA A 12 16.55 26.97 7.60
N PRO A 13 15.54 26.42 8.29
CA PRO A 13 14.23 26.12 7.70
C PRO A 13 13.65 27.33 6.98
N ARG A 14 13.06 27.12 5.80
CA ARG A 14 12.43 28.19 5.03
C ARG A 14 11.03 28.52 5.61
N PRO A 15 10.80 29.72 6.16
CA PRO A 15 9.49 30.07 6.70
C PRO A 15 8.43 30.08 5.59
N GLY A 16 7.26 29.48 5.85
CA GLY A 16 6.10 29.52 4.95
C GLY A 16 6.07 28.48 3.81
N VAL A 17 7.00 27.54 3.77
CA VAL A 17 7.00 26.43 2.78
C VAL A 17 6.27 25.22 3.34
N SER A 18 5.37 24.63 2.55
CA SER A 18 4.77 23.32 2.87
C SER A 18 5.73 22.21 2.44
N TYR A 19 6.10 21.35 3.39
CA TYR A 19 6.88 20.15 3.09
C TYR A 19 6.02 18.99 2.58
N LEU A 20 4.69 19.08 2.68
CA LEU A 20 3.78 18.11 2.06
C LEU A 20 3.64 18.42 0.56
N GLU A 21 4.17 17.52 -0.26
CA GLU A 21 4.07 17.61 -1.71
C GLU A 21 2.94 16.72 -2.24
N TRP A 22 1.76 17.34 -2.38
CA TRP A 22 0.53 16.65 -2.80
C TRP A 22 0.65 15.94 -4.15
N GLY A 23 1.46 16.45 -5.09
CA GLY A 23 1.69 15.77 -6.37
C GLY A 23 2.31 14.38 -6.20
N ALA A 24 3.31 14.25 -5.32
CA ALA A 24 3.94 12.97 -5.00
C ALA A 24 2.97 12.04 -4.26
N ILE A 25 2.16 12.60 -3.34
CA ILE A 25 1.15 11.86 -2.57
C ILE A 25 0.05 11.31 -3.48
N PHE A 26 -0.53 12.12 -4.38
CA PHE A 26 -1.56 11.66 -5.30
C PHE A 26 -1.01 10.62 -6.28
N GLY A 27 0.21 10.81 -6.78
CA GLY A 27 0.89 9.82 -7.63
C GLY A 27 1.09 8.49 -6.90
N GLY A 28 1.62 8.53 -5.68
CA GLY A 28 1.80 7.32 -4.84
C GLY A 28 0.49 6.64 -4.48
N ALA A 29 -0.54 7.40 -4.10
CA ALA A 29 -1.85 6.86 -3.75
C ALA A 29 -2.57 6.22 -4.94
N ALA A 30 -2.43 6.78 -6.15
CA ALA A 30 -2.94 6.17 -7.37
C ALA A 30 -2.26 4.82 -7.67
N VAL A 31 -0.93 4.74 -7.49
CA VAL A 31 -0.17 3.49 -7.65
C VAL A 31 -0.59 2.45 -6.61
N ALA A 32 -0.64 2.84 -5.33
CA ALA A 32 -1.09 1.95 -4.26
C ALA A 32 -2.51 1.44 -4.51
N GLY A 33 -3.44 2.33 -4.85
CA GLY A 33 -4.83 1.98 -5.16
C GLY A 33 -4.93 1.00 -6.33
N ALA A 34 -4.27 1.29 -7.45
CA ALA A 34 -4.29 0.43 -8.63
C ALA A 34 -3.73 -0.98 -8.35
N LEU A 35 -2.60 -1.07 -7.65
CA LEU A 35 -2.00 -2.34 -7.26
C LEU A 35 -2.91 -3.12 -6.31
N ALA A 36 -3.46 -2.46 -5.30
CA ALA A 36 -4.38 -3.09 -4.35
C ALA A 36 -5.62 -3.66 -5.06
N THR A 37 -6.21 -2.91 -6.01
CA THR A 37 -7.36 -3.38 -6.80
C THR A 37 -7.01 -4.59 -7.64
N VAL A 38 -5.94 -4.53 -8.44
CA VAL A 38 -5.55 -5.62 -9.35
C VAL A 38 -5.19 -6.89 -8.57
N LEU A 39 -4.41 -6.77 -7.50
CA LEU A 39 -4.02 -7.92 -6.69
C LEU A 39 -5.21 -8.51 -5.90
N SER A 40 -6.18 -7.68 -5.50
CA SER A 40 -7.42 -8.16 -4.89
C SER A 40 -8.28 -8.93 -5.90
N GLN A 41 -8.39 -8.45 -7.13
CA GLN A 41 -9.08 -9.15 -8.23
C GLN A 41 -8.41 -10.50 -8.56
N PHE A 42 -7.08 -10.52 -8.61
CA PHE A 42 -6.31 -11.74 -8.79
C PHE A 42 -6.55 -12.75 -7.65
N GLY A 43 -6.50 -12.29 -6.40
CA GLY A 43 -6.79 -13.12 -5.24
C GLY A 43 -8.22 -13.68 -5.24
N ALA A 44 -9.19 -12.88 -5.64
CA ALA A 44 -10.59 -13.33 -5.80
C ALA A 44 -10.72 -14.40 -6.88
N GLY A 45 -10.04 -14.24 -8.03
CA GLY A 45 -10.04 -15.24 -9.11
C GLY A 45 -9.47 -16.59 -8.67
N ILE A 46 -8.34 -16.60 -7.95
CA ILE A 46 -7.77 -17.83 -7.37
C ILE A 46 -8.68 -18.40 -6.26
N GLY A 47 -9.26 -17.54 -5.42
CA GLY A 47 -10.17 -17.94 -4.36
C GLY A 47 -11.40 -18.68 -4.87
N LEU A 48 -11.99 -18.22 -5.99
CA LEU A 48 -13.08 -18.91 -6.68
C LEU A 48 -12.65 -20.24 -7.30
N ALA A 49 -11.43 -20.32 -7.85
CA ALA A 49 -10.90 -21.60 -8.34
C ALA A 49 -10.63 -22.60 -7.20
N ALA A 50 -10.33 -22.12 -5.99
CA ALA A 50 -10.09 -22.93 -4.81
C ALA A 50 -11.35 -23.34 -4.05
N SER A 51 -12.48 -22.65 -4.23
CA SER A 51 -13.76 -22.99 -3.57
C SER A 51 -14.42 -24.26 -4.11
N ASP A 52 -13.98 -24.76 -5.27
CA ASP A 52 -14.39 -26.08 -5.80
C ASP A 52 -13.69 -27.25 -5.07
N ALA A 53 -12.74 -26.99 -4.17
CA ALA A 53 -12.12 -28.02 -3.34
C ALA A 53 -13.07 -28.43 -2.20
N GLN A 54 -13.50 -29.69 -2.22
CA GLN A 54 -14.43 -30.31 -1.26
C GLN A 54 -14.16 -29.85 0.20
N PRO A 55 -15.19 -29.45 0.97
CA PRO A 55 -15.02 -29.06 2.37
C PRO A 55 -14.43 -30.24 3.18
N THR A 56 -13.26 -30.03 3.79
CA THR A 56 -12.75 -30.96 4.80
C THR A 56 -13.53 -30.74 6.10
N GLN A 57 -13.98 -31.83 6.73
CA GLN A 57 -14.81 -31.78 7.95
C GLN A 57 -14.07 -31.25 9.20
N ASP A 58 -12.79 -30.87 9.07
CA ASP A 58 -11.90 -30.56 10.18
C ASP A 58 -11.27 -29.16 10.04
N GLY A 59 -11.65 -28.23 10.91
CA GLY A 59 -10.86 -27.02 11.22
C GLY A 59 -10.92 -25.84 10.23
N LEU A 60 -10.03 -24.86 10.45
CA LEU A 60 -9.91 -23.64 9.64
C LEU A 60 -9.54 -24.03 8.20
N SER A 61 -10.41 -23.75 7.23
CA SER A 61 -10.13 -24.03 5.82
C SER A 61 -8.81 -23.37 5.41
N TRP A 62 -7.90 -24.18 4.87
CA TRP A 62 -6.61 -23.69 4.35
C TRP A 62 -6.82 -22.60 3.28
N ALA A 63 -7.88 -22.70 2.48
CA ALA A 63 -8.23 -21.70 1.50
C ALA A 63 -8.57 -20.35 2.17
N LEU A 64 -9.34 -20.36 3.25
CA LEU A 64 -9.66 -19.14 3.99
C LEU A 64 -8.42 -18.53 4.66
N PHE A 65 -7.54 -19.36 5.22
CA PHE A 65 -6.26 -18.89 5.75
C PHE A 65 -5.41 -18.21 4.67
N LEU A 66 -5.29 -18.82 3.48
CA LEU A 66 -4.56 -18.24 2.35
C LEU A 66 -5.19 -16.94 1.85
N ILE A 67 -6.53 -16.82 1.86
CA ILE A 67 -7.22 -15.57 1.53
C ILE A 67 -6.83 -14.47 2.54
N GLY A 68 -6.88 -14.77 3.84
CA GLY A 68 -6.47 -13.81 4.88
C GLY A 68 -5.01 -13.37 4.73
N LEU A 69 -4.10 -14.32 4.50
CA LEU A 69 -2.69 -14.04 4.25
C LEU A 69 -2.47 -13.22 2.97
N TRP A 70 -3.21 -13.54 1.90
CA TRP A 70 -3.15 -12.81 0.64
C TRP A 70 -3.55 -11.34 0.84
N LEU A 71 -4.66 -11.06 1.54
CA LEU A 71 -5.10 -9.68 1.81
C LEU A 71 -4.02 -8.88 2.57
N ILE A 72 -3.33 -9.51 3.52
CA ILE A 72 -2.21 -8.89 4.22
C ILE A 72 -1.08 -8.55 3.24
N LEU A 73 -0.69 -9.49 2.37
CA LEU A 73 0.35 -9.28 1.36
C LEU A 73 -0.03 -8.17 0.37
N VAL A 74 -1.28 -8.12 -0.08
CA VAL A 74 -1.79 -7.08 -0.99
C VAL A 74 -1.69 -5.72 -0.33
N ALA A 75 -2.21 -5.56 0.89
CA ALA A 75 -2.19 -4.30 1.59
C ALA A 75 -0.75 -3.83 1.86
N PHE A 76 0.13 -4.74 2.29
CA PHE A 76 1.54 -4.43 2.53
C PHE A 76 2.28 -4.01 1.25
N ALA A 77 2.18 -4.82 0.18
CA ALA A 77 2.92 -4.59 -1.06
C ALA A 77 2.45 -3.34 -1.79
N SER A 78 1.13 -3.12 -1.88
CA SER A 78 0.57 -1.96 -2.55
C SER A 78 0.89 -0.65 -1.83
N ALA A 79 0.73 -0.62 -0.50
CA ALA A 79 1.07 0.55 0.32
C ALA A 79 2.57 0.85 0.28
N SER A 80 3.43 -0.17 0.34
CA SER A 80 4.89 -0.02 0.19
C SER A 80 5.25 0.55 -1.18
N ALA A 81 4.66 0.04 -2.26
CA ALA A 81 4.93 0.53 -3.61
C ALA A 81 4.52 2.01 -3.77
N GLY A 82 3.33 2.39 -3.28
CA GLY A 82 2.90 3.78 -3.31
C GLY A 82 3.76 4.70 -2.45
N GLY A 83 4.14 4.26 -1.24
CA GLY A 83 5.01 4.99 -0.35
C GLY A 83 6.38 5.25 -0.98
N TYR A 84 6.98 4.21 -1.57
CA TYR A 84 8.22 4.32 -2.34
C TYR A 84 8.13 5.38 -3.44
N VAL A 85 7.06 5.33 -4.25
CA VAL A 85 6.84 6.31 -5.33
C VAL A 85 6.77 7.73 -4.75
N ALA A 86 6.04 7.95 -3.66
CA ALA A 86 5.94 9.28 -3.07
C ALA A 86 7.29 9.80 -2.55
N GLY A 87 8.06 8.97 -1.83
CA GLY A 87 9.41 9.34 -1.39
C GLY A 87 10.36 9.65 -2.56
N ARG A 88 10.25 8.88 -3.66
CA ARG A 88 11.09 9.08 -4.86
C ARG A 88 10.69 10.33 -5.66
N MET A 89 9.46 10.82 -5.54
CA MET A 89 8.95 11.94 -6.31
C MET A 89 9.00 13.28 -5.58
N ARG A 90 9.11 13.29 -4.24
CA ARG A 90 9.17 14.55 -3.47
C ARG A 90 10.46 15.35 -3.75
N SER A 91 10.47 16.67 -3.60
CA SER A 91 11.68 17.49 -3.78
C SER A 91 12.70 17.38 -2.62
N HIS A 92 13.98 17.61 -2.93
CA HIS A 92 15.06 17.66 -1.94
C HIS A 92 15.24 19.10 -1.47
N PHE A 93 14.75 19.43 -0.28
CA PHE A 93 14.72 20.81 0.20
C PHE A 93 16.07 21.32 0.71
N GLY A 94 16.98 20.44 1.12
CA GLY A 94 18.33 20.81 1.61
C GLY A 94 18.35 21.69 2.87
N ASP A 95 17.21 21.85 3.56
CA ASP A 95 17.00 22.76 4.69
C ASP A 95 16.70 22.04 6.02
N GLY A 96 17.12 20.78 6.11
CA GLY A 96 16.91 19.93 7.28
C GLY A 96 18.01 18.87 7.43
N THR A 97 18.06 18.25 8.61
CA THR A 97 18.99 17.14 8.88
C THR A 97 18.59 15.90 8.06
N ALA A 98 19.46 14.89 8.04
CA ALA A 98 19.12 13.59 7.45
C ALA A 98 17.87 13.00 8.10
N ASP A 99 17.78 13.04 9.43
CA ASP A 99 16.63 12.54 10.20
C ASP A 99 15.32 13.26 9.85
N GLU A 100 15.38 14.58 9.65
CA GLU A 100 14.20 15.36 9.24
C GLU A 100 13.77 14.99 7.82
N SER A 101 14.71 14.73 6.91
CA SER A 101 14.41 14.25 5.56
C SER A 101 13.79 12.85 5.58
N GLU A 102 14.32 11.95 6.40
CA GLU A 102 13.76 10.61 6.63
C GLU A 102 12.33 10.69 7.17
N PHE A 103 12.09 11.53 8.17
CA PHE A 103 10.75 11.74 8.73
C PHE A 103 9.78 12.24 7.66
N ARG A 104 10.18 13.23 6.85
CA ARG A 104 9.36 13.76 5.75
C ARG A 104 9.02 12.67 4.73
N ASP A 105 10.00 11.87 4.32
CA ASP A 105 9.77 10.75 3.39
C ASP A 105 8.81 9.70 3.96
N GLY A 106 8.98 9.33 5.23
CA GLY A 106 8.09 8.42 5.93
C GLY A 106 6.66 8.94 6.01
N ILE A 107 6.48 10.23 6.31
CA ILE A 107 5.16 10.88 6.35
C ILE A 107 4.48 10.88 4.98
N HIS A 108 5.22 11.12 3.88
CA HIS A 108 4.63 11.01 2.54
C HIS A 108 4.10 9.59 2.27
N GLY A 109 4.84 8.57 2.70
CA GLY A 109 4.38 7.18 2.64
C GLY A 109 3.11 6.92 3.45
N ILE A 110 3.06 7.38 4.70
CA ILE A 110 1.87 7.23 5.55
C ILE A 110 0.65 7.94 4.96
N VAL A 111 0.82 9.15 4.43
CA VAL A 111 -0.29 9.89 3.82
C VAL A 111 -0.77 9.19 2.54
N VAL A 112 0.13 8.62 1.73
CA VAL A 112 -0.24 7.75 0.61
C VAL A 112 -1.10 6.57 1.07
N TRP A 113 -0.64 5.83 2.08
CA TRP A 113 -1.37 4.71 2.65
C TRP A 113 -2.77 5.11 3.14
N ALA A 114 -2.87 6.23 3.87
CA ALA A 114 -4.13 6.72 4.38
C ALA A 114 -5.09 7.09 3.24
N LEU A 115 -4.60 7.84 2.26
CA LEU A 115 -5.41 8.31 1.14
C LEU A 115 -5.90 7.15 0.26
N SER A 116 -5.02 6.18 -0.07
CA SER A 116 -5.42 5.03 -0.87
C SER A 116 -6.40 4.12 -0.12
N THR A 117 -6.19 3.90 1.18
CA THR A 117 -7.08 3.08 2.02
C THR A 117 -8.47 3.72 2.13
N LEU A 118 -8.54 5.04 2.36
CA LEU A 118 -9.81 5.77 2.39
C LEU A 118 -10.52 5.75 1.03
N ALA A 119 -9.78 5.93 -0.07
CA ALA A 119 -10.35 5.90 -1.41
C ALA A 119 -10.94 4.51 -1.74
N LEU A 120 -10.20 3.43 -1.45
CA LEU A 120 -10.68 2.06 -1.66
C LEU A 120 -11.85 1.71 -0.73
N GLY A 121 -11.79 2.11 0.54
CA GLY A 121 -12.88 1.90 1.50
C GLY A 121 -14.16 2.62 1.09
N ALA A 122 -14.05 3.88 0.66
CA ALA A 122 -15.18 4.63 0.12
C ALA A 122 -15.73 4.01 -1.17
N GLY A 123 -14.86 3.55 -2.07
CA GLY A 123 -15.25 2.82 -3.28
C GLY A 123 -16.02 1.53 -2.97
N ALA A 124 -15.52 0.72 -2.04
CA ALA A 124 -16.19 -0.51 -1.61
C ALA A 124 -17.55 -0.26 -0.96
N ALA A 125 -17.65 0.77 -0.11
CA ALA A 125 -18.91 1.19 0.50
C ALA A 125 -19.93 1.66 -0.56
N LEU A 126 -19.48 2.42 -1.56
CA LEU A 126 -20.33 2.88 -2.67
C LEU A 126 -20.82 1.70 -3.52
N ILE A 127 -19.94 0.77 -3.88
CA ILE A 127 -20.33 -0.45 -4.63
C ILE A 127 -21.36 -1.26 -3.85
N SER A 128 -21.19 -1.39 -2.53
CA SER A 128 -22.13 -2.11 -1.66
C SER A 128 -23.49 -1.40 -1.60
N ALA A 129 -23.49 -0.06 -1.47
CA ALA A 129 -24.71 0.74 -1.47
C ALA A 129 -25.47 0.62 -2.80
N ILE A 130 -24.79 0.71 -3.94
CA ILE A 130 -25.40 0.55 -5.26
C ILE A 130 -25.97 -0.86 -5.43
N SER A 131 -25.22 -1.90 -5.02
CA SER A 131 -25.67 -3.29 -5.10
C SER A 131 -26.95 -3.55 -4.29
N SER A 132 -27.10 -2.88 -3.13
CA SER A 132 -28.30 -2.98 -2.29
C SER A 132 -29.57 -2.41 -2.95
N LEU A 133 -29.42 -1.46 -3.89
CA LEU A 133 -30.56 -0.88 -4.63
C LEU A 133 -31.09 -1.81 -5.74
N GLY A 134 -30.24 -2.71 -6.25
CA GLY A 134 -30.56 -3.63 -7.34
C GLY A 134 -30.84 -5.07 -6.88
N ALA A 135 -30.71 -5.36 -5.59
CA ALA A 135 -30.93 -6.69 -5.03
C ALA A 135 -32.42 -7.08 -5.10
N SER A 136 -32.83 -7.66 -6.23
CA SER A 136 -34.03 -8.49 -6.26
C SER A 136 -33.78 -9.69 -5.36
N SER A 137 -34.69 -10.02 -4.45
CA SER A 137 -34.58 -11.17 -3.56
C SER A 137 -34.47 -12.46 -4.37
N ALA A 138 -33.26 -12.85 -4.75
CA ALA A 138 -32.97 -14.20 -5.22
C ALA A 138 -33.12 -15.11 -4.00
N SER A 139 -34.35 -15.54 -3.75
CA SER A 139 -34.74 -16.43 -2.66
C SER A 139 -34.32 -17.88 -3.00
N GLY A 140 -33.02 -18.09 -3.19
CA GLY A 140 -32.44 -19.42 -3.05
C GLY A 140 -32.30 -19.71 -1.56
N GLU A 141 -32.82 -20.85 -1.11
CA GLU A 141 -32.65 -21.31 0.26
C GLU A 141 -31.14 -21.53 0.51
N MET A 142 -30.52 -20.66 1.30
CA MET A 142 -29.09 -20.76 1.61
C MET A 142 -28.92 -21.81 2.70
N THR A 143 -28.12 -22.84 2.45
CA THR A 143 -27.93 -23.92 3.43
C THR A 143 -27.20 -23.41 4.68
N ASP A 144 -27.41 -24.07 5.83
CA ASP A 144 -26.69 -23.74 7.07
C ASP A 144 -25.17 -23.77 6.90
N GLU A 145 -24.69 -24.64 6.03
CA GLU A 145 -23.27 -24.75 5.69
C GLU A 145 -22.78 -23.54 4.89
N MET A 146 -23.55 -23.08 3.89
CA MET A 146 -23.25 -21.86 3.14
C MET A 146 -23.25 -20.63 4.04
N MET A 147 -24.18 -20.54 4.99
CA MET A 147 -24.22 -19.45 5.98
C MET A 147 -22.98 -19.43 6.87
N ARG A 148 -22.55 -20.58 7.42
CA ARG A 148 -21.32 -20.68 8.22
C ARG A 148 -20.07 -20.32 7.42
N MET A 149 -19.99 -20.78 6.17
CA MET A 149 -18.87 -20.44 5.29
C MET A 149 -18.81 -18.94 5.00
N ALA A 150 -19.96 -18.31 4.68
CA ALA A 150 -20.05 -16.87 4.49
C ALA A 150 -19.65 -16.09 5.75
N GLN A 151 -20.08 -16.55 6.93
CA GLN A 151 -19.70 -15.94 8.20
C GLN A 151 -18.19 -16.03 8.44
N ASN A 152 -17.58 -17.21 8.28
CA ASN A 152 -16.13 -17.38 8.45
C ASN A 152 -15.32 -16.56 7.44
N ALA A 153 -15.76 -16.54 6.17
CA ALA A 153 -15.12 -15.76 5.13
C ALA A 153 -15.19 -14.25 5.42
N SER A 154 -16.32 -13.74 5.92
CA SER A 154 -16.46 -12.32 6.26
C SER A 154 -15.55 -11.92 7.43
N VAL A 155 -15.46 -12.75 8.48
CA VAL A 155 -14.55 -12.50 9.62
C VAL A 155 -13.09 -12.48 9.18
N ILE A 156 -12.66 -13.47 8.37
CA ILE A 156 -11.28 -13.57 7.90
C ILE A 156 -10.95 -12.43 6.94
N THR A 157 -11.89 -12.05 6.06
CA THR A 157 -11.70 -10.92 5.14
C THR A 157 -11.57 -9.60 5.92
N ALA A 158 -12.42 -9.38 6.92
CA ALA A 158 -12.36 -8.19 7.77
C ALA A 158 -11.04 -8.12 8.56
N PHE A 159 -10.65 -9.24 9.18
CA PHE A 159 -9.39 -9.33 9.93
C PHE A 159 -8.18 -9.14 9.02
N GLY A 160 -8.10 -9.88 7.91
CA GLY A 160 -6.99 -9.80 6.96
C GLY A 160 -6.83 -8.41 6.35
N SER A 161 -7.94 -7.74 6.02
CA SER A 161 -7.92 -6.36 5.52
C SER A 161 -7.43 -5.37 6.59
N ALA A 162 -7.90 -5.50 7.84
CA ALA A 162 -7.50 -4.62 8.93
C ALA A 162 -6.03 -4.82 9.33
N ALA A 163 -5.61 -6.08 9.52
CA ALA A 163 -4.22 -6.43 9.82
C ALA A 163 -3.29 -6.02 8.68
N GLY A 164 -3.71 -6.27 7.44
CA GLY A 164 -3.01 -5.85 6.24
C GLY A 164 -2.84 -4.33 6.16
N ALA A 165 -3.90 -3.56 6.47
CA ALA A 165 -3.81 -2.11 6.46
C ALA A 165 -2.80 -1.59 7.49
N ILE A 166 -2.76 -2.15 8.71
CA ILE A 166 -1.78 -1.76 9.73
C ILE A 166 -0.35 -2.05 9.25
N LEU A 167 -0.11 -3.25 8.71
CA LEU A 167 1.20 -3.61 8.16
C LEU A 167 1.56 -2.75 6.94
N GLY A 168 0.56 -2.41 6.11
CA GLY A 168 0.71 -1.50 4.98
C GLY A 168 1.15 -0.10 5.38
N ALA A 169 0.70 0.42 6.52
CA ALA A 169 1.18 1.70 7.04
C ALA A 169 2.69 1.63 7.33
N ALA A 170 3.15 0.59 8.02
CA ALA A 170 4.57 0.37 8.29
C ALA A 170 5.37 0.21 6.99
N GLY A 171 4.86 -0.59 6.05
CA GLY A 171 5.47 -0.78 4.73
C GLY A 171 5.60 0.53 3.95
N ALA A 172 4.54 1.36 3.95
CA ALA A 172 4.55 2.65 3.29
C ALA A 172 5.55 3.64 3.90
N TRP A 173 5.70 3.65 5.24
CA TRP A 173 6.73 4.45 5.91
C TRP A 173 8.12 4.06 5.43
N PHE A 174 8.52 2.79 5.62
CA PHE A 174 9.87 2.35 5.29
C PHE A 174 10.18 2.44 3.80
N ALA A 175 9.18 2.16 2.95
CA ALA A 175 9.32 2.29 1.51
C ALA A 175 9.43 3.77 1.09
N GLY A 176 8.68 4.68 1.73
CA GLY A 176 8.82 6.12 1.54
C GLY A 176 10.22 6.60 1.85
N VAL A 177 10.76 6.23 3.02
CA VAL A 177 12.15 6.50 3.40
C VAL A 177 13.14 5.96 2.36
N ALA A 178 12.97 4.71 1.93
CA ALA A 178 13.84 4.11 0.92
C ALA A 178 13.78 4.84 -0.42
N GLY A 179 12.58 5.24 -0.87
CA GLY A 179 12.38 6.01 -2.09
C GLY A 179 13.03 7.39 -2.03
N GLY A 180 12.92 8.06 -0.88
CA GLY A 180 13.57 9.34 -0.60
C GLY A 180 15.09 9.25 -0.57
N LYS A 181 15.63 8.22 0.08
CA LYS A 181 17.06 7.94 0.07
C LYS A 181 17.59 7.68 -1.34
N HIS A 182 16.91 6.85 -2.14
CA HIS A 182 17.31 6.59 -3.52
C HIS A 182 17.25 7.84 -4.41
N ARG A 183 16.32 8.75 -4.12
CA ARG A 183 16.24 10.05 -4.79
C ARG A 183 17.44 10.92 -4.44
N ASP A 184 17.76 11.02 -3.16
CA ASP A 184 18.83 11.89 -2.64
C ASP A 184 20.22 11.39 -3.05
N GLU A 185 20.42 10.07 -3.10
CA GLU A 185 21.67 9.44 -3.56
C GLU A 185 21.82 9.43 -5.10
N GLY A 186 20.80 9.86 -5.84
CA GLY A 186 20.81 9.83 -7.30
C GLY A 186 20.90 8.42 -7.88
N LEU A 187 20.42 7.40 -7.14
CA LEU A 187 20.36 6.03 -7.63
C LEU A 187 19.40 5.97 -8.82
N SER A 188 20.00 5.97 -10.00
CA SER A 188 19.28 5.84 -11.27
C SER A 188 19.05 4.37 -11.58
N VAL A 189 17.93 4.07 -12.24
CA VAL A 189 17.57 2.73 -12.75
C VAL A 189 18.59 2.24 -13.82
N HIS A 190 19.68 2.97 -14.06
CA HIS A 190 20.75 2.62 -14.99
C HIS A 190 21.49 1.33 -14.64
N SER A 191 21.26 0.75 -13.46
CA SER A 191 21.68 -0.62 -13.12
C SER A 191 20.92 -1.70 -13.92
N PHE A 192 19.69 -1.42 -14.39
CA PHE A 192 18.84 -2.37 -15.13
C PHE A 192 18.71 -2.04 -16.61
N VAL A 193 19.17 -0.86 -17.04
CA VAL A 193 19.21 -0.47 -18.46
C VAL A 193 20.59 -0.85 -19.01
N PRO A 194 20.69 -1.80 -19.95
CA PRO A 194 21.93 -2.12 -20.62
C PRO A 194 22.60 -0.85 -21.14
N ALA A 195 23.94 -0.78 -21.05
CA ALA A 195 24.70 0.41 -21.45
C ALA A 195 24.34 0.92 -22.87
N ALA A 196 23.90 0.02 -23.75
CA ALA A 196 23.45 0.30 -25.11
C ALA A 196 22.20 1.21 -25.22
N LEU A 197 21.34 1.30 -24.20
CA LEU A 197 20.10 2.10 -24.23
C LEU A 197 20.21 3.40 -23.43
N ARG A 198 21.39 3.73 -22.89
CA ARG A 198 21.59 4.99 -22.16
C ARG A 198 21.63 6.15 -23.16
N ARG A 199 20.70 7.12 -23.02
CA ARG A 199 20.89 8.41 -23.67
C ARG A 199 22.14 9.06 -23.10
N LYS A 200 23.05 9.47 -23.96
CA LYS A 200 24.21 10.28 -23.58
C LYS A 200 23.65 11.64 -23.13
N ALA A 201 23.78 11.92 -21.84
CA ALA A 201 23.61 13.26 -21.30
C ALA A 201 24.83 14.11 -21.67
#